data_AF-A0A7S0RUU1-F1
#
_entry.id   AF-A0A7S0RUU1-F1
#
_cell.length_a   1.000
_cell.length_b   1.000
_cell.length_c   1.000
_cell.angle_alpha   90.00
_cell.angle_beta   90.00
_cell.angle_gamma   90.00
#
_symmetry.space_group_name_H-M   'P 1'
#
loop_
_entity.id
_entity.type
_entity.pdbx_description
1 polymer ?
#
loop_
_entity_poly.entity_id
_entity_poly.type
_entity_poly.pdbx_seq_one_letter_code
_entity_poly.pdbx_strand_id
1 'polypeptide(L)'
;LARSWSGMTPSHFSFTLVLLWIGLLRQVDPYHVTQLIGRKLLANQTEIAIGKYNVFVPLKKECAAGCEKNGNCNQEEGRCECPWGKTGPTCTEEALPNCRANVSAIPSCGIYIPKNCHCYRQCAEVYCKGISKGDVASCEHELGQKILEPNCFVYKDKPLSEQWSTIPSATDAVDWYRTDPFTEVEKQQKVPPHNGPKTSRYNNLVLPLADCPASCSNRGSCVREPPDAKDPRCFCRKGWKGKDCSEHDAQEACWFDPECGGRGKCVGGFCHCDPGYWGV
;
A
#
# COMPACT_ATOMS: atom_id res chain seq x y z
N LEU A 1 44.90 -0.25 -21.79
CA LEU A 1 45.45 0.77 -22.71
C LEU A 1 44.59 2.02 -22.57
N ALA A 2 45.17 3.08 -21.97
CA ALA A 2 44.84 4.52 -22.01
C ALA A 2 43.38 4.98 -21.82
N ARG A 3 43.00 6.10 -21.19
CA ARG A 3 43.51 7.26 -20.41
C ARG A 3 42.24 8.15 -20.27
N SER A 4 42.00 9.09 -19.37
CA SER A 4 42.56 9.61 -18.11
C SER A 4 41.62 10.75 -17.69
N TRP A 5 41.47 10.96 -16.38
CA TRP A 5 40.77 12.06 -15.71
C TRP A 5 41.53 13.40 -15.72
N SER A 6 40.78 14.51 -15.56
CA SER A 6 41.04 15.70 -14.69
C SER A 6 39.87 16.68 -14.87
N GLY A 7 39.16 17.23 -13.85
CA GLY A 7 39.60 18.00 -12.66
C GLY A 7 40.12 19.37 -13.12
N MET A 8 39.77 20.57 -12.63
CA MET A 8 39.16 21.07 -11.39
C MET A 8 38.89 22.60 -11.57
N THR A 9 38.10 23.21 -10.68
CA THR A 9 37.75 24.66 -10.54
C THR A 9 38.91 25.59 -10.14
N PRO A 10 38.78 26.93 -10.28
CA PRO A 10 38.69 27.84 -9.10
C PRO A 10 37.72 29.04 -9.32
N SER A 11 36.83 29.45 -8.41
CA SER A 11 36.96 30.18 -7.12
C SER A 11 37.19 31.72 -7.19
N HIS A 12 36.18 32.47 -6.72
CA HIS A 12 36.23 33.58 -5.72
C HIS A 12 36.76 34.99 -6.08
N PHE A 13 36.18 35.97 -5.33
CA PHE A 13 36.47 37.41 -5.15
C PHE A 13 35.86 38.37 -6.19
N SER A 14 34.86 39.23 -5.92
CA SER A 14 34.44 40.06 -4.77
C SER A 14 35.13 41.44 -4.66
N PHE A 15 34.30 42.45 -4.37
CA PHE A 15 34.57 43.86 -3.99
C PHE A 15 34.92 44.87 -5.11
N THR A 16 34.59 46.17 -5.12
CA THR A 16 33.68 47.13 -4.42
C THR A 16 33.93 48.51 -5.08
N LEU A 17 33.07 49.52 -4.80
CA LEU A 17 33.05 50.92 -5.29
C LEU A 17 32.41 51.07 -6.68
N VAL A 18 31.24 51.70 -6.83
CA VAL A 18 30.99 53.11 -6.53
C VAL A 18 29.59 53.30 -5.94
N LEU A 19 29.54 53.51 -4.63
CA LEU A 19 28.47 54.26 -3.98
C LEU A 19 28.99 55.69 -3.75
N LEU A 20 28.06 56.64 -3.79
CA LEU A 20 28.14 58.00 -3.22
C LEU A 20 28.77 59.09 -4.11
N TRP A 21 27.90 59.78 -4.87
CA TRP A 21 27.60 61.17 -4.54
C TRP A 21 26.09 61.37 -4.53
N ILE A 22 25.59 61.71 -3.34
CA ILE A 22 24.21 61.97 -2.97
C ILE A 22 23.87 63.43 -3.29
N GLY A 23 22.61 63.66 -3.66
CA GLY A 23 21.85 64.81 -3.16
C GLY A 23 21.50 65.87 -4.20
N LEU A 24 20.21 65.97 -4.56
CA LEU A 24 19.28 66.87 -3.88
C LEU A 24 17.85 66.68 -4.46
N LEU A 25 16.88 66.56 -3.54
CA LEU A 25 15.44 66.93 -3.65
C LEU A 25 14.56 66.03 -4.54
N ARG A 26 13.85 65.02 -4.00
CA ARG A 26 12.64 65.04 -3.13
C ARG A 26 11.40 65.70 -3.75
N GLN A 27 10.29 64.95 -3.62
CA GLN A 27 8.87 65.29 -3.71
C GLN A 27 8.20 65.30 -5.10
N VAL A 28 7.80 64.10 -5.55
CA VAL A 28 6.48 63.96 -6.21
C VAL A 28 5.77 62.77 -5.57
N ASP A 29 4.77 63.08 -4.76
CA ASP A 29 3.81 62.14 -4.19
C ASP A 29 2.73 61.85 -5.27
N PRO A 30 2.50 60.60 -5.70
CA PRO A 30 1.52 60.30 -6.75
C PRO A 30 0.06 60.39 -6.29
N TYR A 31 -0.22 60.63 -5.00
CA TYR A 31 -1.58 60.65 -4.47
C TYR A 31 -2.29 61.99 -4.61
N HIS A 32 -2.29 62.65 -5.78
CA HIS A 32 -3.15 63.83 -5.95
C HIS A 32 -3.44 64.26 -7.40
N VAL A 33 -3.75 63.35 -8.33
CA VAL A 33 -4.45 63.76 -9.57
C VAL A 33 -5.44 62.68 -10.01
N THR A 34 -6.64 62.69 -9.40
CA THR A 34 -7.83 62.04 -9.99
C THR A 34 -9.09 62.67 -9.40
N GLN A 35 -9.30 63.96 -9.68
CA GLN A 35 -10.65 64.52 -9.72
C GLN A 35 -10.74 65.51 -10.88
N LEU A 36 -11.88 65.46 -11.59
CA LEU A 36 -12.26 66.27 -12.76
C LEU A 36 -11.61 65.73 -14.04
N ILE A 37 -12.20 64.79 -14.77
CA ILE A 37 -13.31 64.99 -15.70
C ILE A 37 -13.95 63.60 -15.95
N GLY A 38 -15.29 63.52 -15.91
CA GLY A 38 -16.01 62.26 -16.13
C GLY A 38 -17.31 62.10 -15.36
N ARG A 39 -17.83 63.15 -14.71
CA ARG A 39 -19.25 63.20 -14.33
C ARG A 39 -20.08 63.48 -15.57
N LYS A 40 -20.48 62.42 -16.27
CA LYS A 40 -21.71 62.25 -17.08
C LYS A 40 -21.43 61.16 -18.10
N LEU A 41 -22.39 60.26 -18.26
CA LEU A 41 -22.37 59.06 -19.11
C LEU A 41 -21.64 57.87 -18.45
N LEU A 42 -22.33 57.20 -17.53
CA LEU A 42 -22.39 55.74 -17.42
C LEU A 42 -23.56 55.39 -16.47
N ALA A 43 -24.74 55.92 -16.78
CA ALA A 43 -26.00 55.30 -16.37
C ALA A 43 -26.25 54.11 -17.32
N ASN A 44 -25.39 53.10 -17.21
CA ASN A 44 -25.59 51.75 -17.74
C ASN A 44 -24.46 50.87 -17.20
N GLN A 45 -24.44 50.71 -15.87
CA GLN A 45 -23.83 49.50 -15.33
C GLN A 45 -24.84 48.38 -15.60
N THR A 46 -24.75 47.78 -16.79
CA THR A 46 -24.99 46.35 -16.87
C THR A 46 -24.09 45.74 -15.81
N GLU A 47 -24.71 45.12 -14.81
CA GLU A 47 -24.02 44.20 -13.91
C GLU A 47 -23.28 43.21 -14.80
N ILE A 48 -21.98 43.42 -14.99
CA ILE A 48 -21.10 42.34 -15.38
C ILE A 48 -21.13 41.43 -14.15
N ALA A 49 -22.01 40.44 -14.19
CA ALA A 49 -21.98 39.33 -13.29
C ALA A 49 -20.57 38.74 -13.43
N ILE A 50 -19.69 39.09 -12.49
CA ILE A 50 -18.45 38.36 -12.26
C ILE A 50 -18.93 36.98 -11.85
N GLY A 51 -19.06 36.09 -12.84
CA GLY A 51 -19.49 34.72 -12.64
C GLY A 51 -18.65 34.15 -11.52
N LYS A 52 -19.32 33.72 -10.45
CA LYS A 52 -18.70 33.06 -9.30
C LYS A 52 -17.73 32.00 -9.82
N TYR A 53 -16.44 32.25 -9.66
CA TYR A 53 -15.44 31.23 -9.86
C TYR A 53 -15.83 30.00 -9.01
N ASN A 54 -15.93 28.85 -9.68
CA ASN A 54 -16.21 27.49 -9.19
C ASN A 54 -16.47 27.37 -7.67
N VAL A 55 -17.73 27.50 -7.24
CA VAL A 55 -18.11 27.09 -5.88
C VAL A 55 -18.06 25.56 -5.84
N PHE A 56 -17.09 24.99 -5.11
CA PHE A 56 -17.07 23.57 -4.83
C PHE A 56 -18.32 23.21 -4.00
N VAL A 57 -19.20 22.41 -4.59
CA VAL A 57 -20.31 21.80 -3.87
C VAL A 57 -19.90 20.36 -3.59
N PRO A 58 -19.59 19.98 -2.34
CA PRO A 58 -19.24 18.61 -2.02
C PRO A 58 -20.41 17.70 -2.40
N LEU A 59 -20.14 16.74 -3.28
CA LEU A 59 -21.06 15.65 -3.54
C LEU A 59 -21.12 14.79 -2.26
N LYS A 60 -22.33 14.51 -1.79
CA LYS A 60 -22.59 13.53 -0.74
C LYS A 60 -23.34 12.36 -1.36
N LYS A 61 -22.61 11.50 -2.05
CA LYS A 61 -23.16 10.27 -2.61
C LYS A 61 -23.39 9.25 -1.49
N GLU A 62 -24.43 8.46 -1.67
CA GLU A 62 -24.76 7.36 -0.75
C GLU A 62 -23.99 6.10 -1.15
N CYS A 63 -23.58 5.33 -0.15
CA CYS A 63 -23.02 3.99 -0.34
C CYS A 63 -24.10 2.92 -0.11
N ALA A 64 -23.81 1.68 -0.51
CA ALA A 64 -24.70 0.56 -0.23
C ALA A 64 -24.94 0.39 1.28
N ALA A 65 -26.17 0.01 1.63
CA ALA A 65 -26.56 -0.23 3.02
C ALA A 65 -25.66 -1.30 3.66
N GLY A 66 -25.08 -0.96 4.81
CA GLY A 66 -24.15 -1.85 5.53
C GLY A 66 -22.67 -1.64 5.19
N CYS A 67 -22.31 -0.73 4.29
CA CYS A 67 -20.91 -0.37 4.01
C CYS A 67 -20.16 0.05 5.28
N GLU A 68 -20.69 1.02 6.03
CA GLU A 68 -20.07 1.57 7.24
C GLU A 68 -19.92 0.56 8.39
N LYS A 69 -20.46 -0.66 8.25
CA LYS A 69 -20.21 -1.73 9.21
C LYS A 69 -18.83 -2.37 9.04
N ASN A 70 -18.31 -2.39 7.81
CA ASN A 70 -17.11 -3.16 7.44
C ASN A 70 -16.07 -2.33 6.67
N GLY A 71 -16.37 -1.08 6.32
CA GLY A 71 -15.51 -0.17 5.56
C GLY A 71 -15.91 1.29 5.79
N ASN A 72 -15.38 2.20 4.98
CA ASN A 72 -15.71 3.62 5.03
C ASN A 72 -16.52 4.02 3.80
N CYS A 73 -17.60 4.77 3.97
CA CYS A 73 -18.35 5.26 2.82
C CYS A 73 -17.65 6.48 2.20
N ASN A 74 -17.05 6.31 1.03
CA ASN A 74 -16.51 7.44 0.27
C ASN A 74 -17.67 8.23 -0.33
N GLN A 75 -17.98 9.38 0.26
CA GLN A 75 -19.12 10.21 -0.14
C GLN A 75 -18.87 10.99 -1.44
N GLU A 76 -17.64 11.06 -1.95
CA GLU A 76 -17.32 11.68 -3.23
C GLU A 76 -17.63 10.74 -4.41
N GLU A 77 -17.37 9.46 -4.21
CA GLU A 77 -17.48 8.42 -5.23
C GLU A 77 -18.76 7.58 -5.10
N GLY A 78 -19.33 7.49 -3.89
CA GLY A 78 -20.48 6.62 -3.59
C GLY A 78 -20.07 5.14 -3.49
N ARG A 79 -18.80 4.86 -3.17
CA ARG A 79 -18.26 3.50 -3.04
C ARG A 79 -17.75 3.22 -1.63
N CYS A 80 -17.81 1.95 -1.25
CA CYS A 80 -17.25 1.52 0.03
C CYS A 80 -15.74 1.32 -0.09
N GLU A 81 -14.98 1.97 0.78
CA GLU A 81 -13.55 1.77 0.96
C GLU A 81 -13.34 0.60 1.92
N CYS A 82 -12.87 -0.51 1.36
CA CYS A 82 -12.75 -1.76 2.10
C CYS A 82 -11.36 -1.93 2.72
N PRO A 83 -11.28 -2.55 3.91
CA PRO A 83 -10.01 -2.96 4.49
C PRO A 83 -9.29 -3.97 3.59
N TRP A 84 -7.98 -4.08 3.77
CA TRP A 84 -7.15 -5.00 2.99
C TRP A 84 -7.71 -6.44 3.00
N GLY A 85 -7.87 -7.01 1.80
CA GLY A 85 -8.41 -8.35 1.61
C GLY A 85 -9.94 -8.44 1.48
N LYS A 86 -10.66 -7.34 1.66
CA LYS A 86 -12.11 -7.25 1.47
C LYS A 86 -12.45 -6.48 0.20
N THR A 87 -13.61 -6.78 -0.37
CA THR A 87 -14.15 -6.09 -1.54
C THR A 87 -15.67 -6.13 -1.57
N GLY A 88 -16.25 -5.63 -2.65
CA GLY A 88 -17.69 -5.53 -2.85
C GLY A 88 -18.28 -4.24 -2.26
N PRO A 89 -19.59 -4.01 -2.46
CA PRO A 89 -20.27 -2.78 -2.09
C PRO A 89 -20.39 -2.57 -0.57
N THR A 90 -20.18 -3.62 0.23
CA THR A 90 -20.31 -3.61 1.70
C THR A 90 -19.13 -4.27 2.42
N CYS A 91 -18.02 -4.52 1.71
CA CYS A 91 -16.79 -5.12 2.24
C CYS A 91 -16.96 -6.50 2.89
N THR A 92 -17.98 -7.26 2.47
CA THR A 92 -18.21 -8.63 2.93
C THR A 92 -17.51 -9.67 2.06
N GLU A 93 -17.25 -9.33 0.79
CA GLU A 93 -16.62 -10.23 -0.17
C GLU A 93 -15.11 -10.31 0.04
N GLU A 94 -14.52 -11.45 -0.32
CA GLU A 94 -13.09 -11.71 -0.16
C GLU A 94 -12.35 -11.39 -1.46
N ALA A 95 -11.42 -10.43 -1.40
CA ALA A 95 -10.60 -10.07 -2.55
C ALA A 95 -9.46 -11.08 -2.82
N LEU A 96 -8.96 -11.70 -1.74
CA LEU A 96 -7.73 -12.52 -1.76
C LEU A 96 -7.91 -13.85 -1.00
N PRO A 97 -8.95 -14.66 -1.28
CA PRO A 97 -9.28 -15.82 -0.46
C PRO A 97 -8.15 -16.86 -0.40
N ASN A 98 -7.38 -17.06 -1.47
CA ASN A 98 -6.29 -18.05 -1.51
C ASN A 98 -5.04 -17.57 -0.78
N CYS A 99 -4.93 -16.28 -0.48
CA CYS A 99 -3.82 -15.69 0.28
C CYS A 99 -3.95 -15.83 1.79
N ARG A 100 -5.05 -16.41 2.26
CA ARG A 100 -5.28 -16.67 3.68
C ARG A 100 -4.53 -17.92 4.10
N ALA A 101 -4.04 -17.93 5.34
CA ALA A 101 -3.46 -19.14 5.92
C ALA A 101 -4.52 -20.08 6.52
N ASN A 102 -5.75 -19.60 6.71
CA ASN A 102 -6.95 -20.34 7.09
C ASN A 102 -8.16 -19.39 7.03
N VAL A 103 -9.35 -19.91 7.33
CA VAL A 103 -10.62 -19.15 7.29
C VAL A 103 -10.61 -17.84 8.09
N SER A 104 -9.87 -17.77 9.21
CA SER A 104 -9.84 -16.59 10.10
C SER A 104 -8.64 -15.68 9.86
N ALA A 105 -7.69 -16.09 9.02
CA ALA A 105 -6.46 -15.36 8.78
C ALA A 105 -6.68 -14.23 7.76
N ILE A 106 -6.15 -13.04 8.04
CA ILE A 106 -6.09 -11.91 7.09
C ILE A 106 -5.29 -12.34 5.83
N PRO A 107 -5.70 -12.04 4.60
CA PRO A 107 -4.91 -12.43 3.44
C PRO A 107 -3.60 -11.63 3.34
N SER A 108 -2.53 -12.24 2.83
CA SER A 108 -1.24 -11.56 2.66
C SER A 108 -0.58 -11.93 1.34
N CYS A 109 -0.16 -10.90 0.59
CA CYS A 109 0.65 -11.01 -0.62
C CYS A 109 2.16 -10.97 -0.37
N GLY A 110 2.58 -11.11 0.89
CA GLY A 110 4.00 -11.02 1.26
C GLY A 110 4.85 -12.12 0.63
N ILE A 111 6.08 -11.78 0.26
CA ILE A 111 7.04 -12.69 -0.39
C ILE A 111 7.98 -13.40 0.57
N TYR A 112 7.98 -13.01 1.85
CA TYR A 112 8.88 -13.58 2.87
C TYR A 112 8.60 -15.06 3.15
N ILE A 113 7.35 -15.48 2.92
CA ILE A 113 6.83 -16.80 3.24
C ILE A 113 6.08 -17.27 1.99
N PRO A 114 6.41 -18.43 1.41
CA PRO A 114 5.72 -18.95 0.23
C PRO A 114 4.21 -18.94 0.39
N LYS A 115 3.51 -18.73 -0.72
CA LYS A 115 2.05 -18.71 -0.80
C LYS A 115 1.58 -19.73 -1.83
N ASN A 116 0.28 -19.99 -1.81
CA ASN A 116 -0.36 -20.77 -2.85
C ASN A 116 -0.21 -20.05 -4.21
N CYS A 117 -0.02 -20.78 -5.31
CA CYS A 117 0.10 -20.15 -6.64
C CYS A 117 -1.14 -19.33 -7.02
N HIS A 118 -2.34 -19.75 -6.59
CA HIS A 118 -3.57 -18.98 -6.76
C HIS A 118 -3.58 -17.67 -5.97
N CYS A 119 -2.91 -17.63 -4.81
CA CYS A 119 -2.72 -16.37 -4.08
C CYS A 119 -1.87 -15.38 -4.89
N TYR A 120 -0.73 -15.81 -5.44
CA TYR A 120 0.11 -14.88 -6.20
C TYR A 120 -0.58 -14.34 -7.46
N ARG A 121 -1.44 -15.14 -8.10
CA ARG A 121 -2.31 -14.66 -9.18
C ARG A 121 -3.26 -13.55 -8.68
N GLN A 122 -3.99 -13.78 -7.59
CA GLN A 122 -4.86 -12.77 -6.97
C GLN A 122 -4.09 -11.49 -6.59
N CYS A 123 -2.89 -11.63 -6.05
CA CYS A 123 -2.03 -10.49 -5.72
C CYS A 123 -1.60 -9.70 -6.96
N ALA A 124 -1.25 -10.38 -8.05
CA ALA A 124 -0.91 -9.71 -9.31
C ALA A 124 -2.13 -9.02 -9.93
N GLU A 125 -3.33 -9.60 -9.81
CA GLU A 125 -4.58 -8.95 -10.24
C GLU A 125 -4.88 -7.66 -9.46
N VAL A 126 -4.42 -7.56 -8.21
CA VAL A 126 -4.54 -6.34 -7.41
C VAL A 126 -3.44 -5.34 -7.75
N TYR A 127 -2.17 -5.75 -7.78
CA TYR A 127 -1.04 -4.83 -7.87
C TYR A 127 -0.51 -4.56 -9.28
N CYS A 128 -0.79 -5.43 -10.24
CA CYS A 128 -0.18 -5.40 -11.56
C CYS A 128 -1.24 -5.21 -12.66
N LYS A 129 -2.35 -4.52 -12.36
CA LYS A 129 -3.42 -4.29 -13.33
C LYS A 129 -2.89 -3.56 -14.56
N GLY A 130 -3.23 -4.07 -15.75
CA GLY A 130 -2.82 -3.47 -17.02
C GLY A 130 -1.36 -3.71 -17.40
N ILE A 131 -0.61 -4.48 -16.61
CA ILE A 131 0.79 -4.81 -16.89
C ILE A 131 0.90 -6.11 -17.69
N SER A 132 1.73 -6.09 -18.74
CA SER A 132 2.00 -7.27 -19.56
C SER A 132 2.95 -8.26 -18.87
N LYS A 133 2.90 -9.54 -19.27
CA LYS A 133 3.70 -10.62 -18.68
C LYS A 133 5.20 -10.25 -18.65
N GLY A 134 5.78 -10.27 -17.45
CA GLY A 134 7.23 -10.09 -17.24
C GLY A 134 7.66 -8.68 -16.80
N ASP A 135 6.77 -7.69 -16.83
CA ASP A 135 7.07 -6.32 -16.35
C ASP A 135 6.62 -6.10 -14.90
N VAL A 136 6.96 -7.02 -14.00
CA VAL A 136 6.61 -6.90 -12.57
C VAL A 136 7.21 -5.66 -11.90
N ALA A 137 8.20 -5.02 -12.54
CA ALA A 137 8.78 -3.76 -12.12
C ALA A 137 7.74 -2.63 -12.05
N SER A 138 6.70 -2.71 -12.88
CA SER A 138 5.65 -1.70 -13.01
C SER A 138 4.42 -1.94 -12.12
N CYS A 139 4.43 -2.97 -11.26
CA CYS A 139 3.33 -3.19 -10.31
C CYS A 139 3.32 -2.11 -9.21
N GLU A 140 2.13 -1.63 -8.83
CA GLU A 140 1.90 -0.48 -7.92
C GLU A 140 2.14 -0.76 -6.43
N HIS A 141 3.01 -1.73 -6.09
CA HIS A 141 3.34 -2.04 -4.70
C HIS A 141 4.77 -2.58 -4.61
N GLU A 142 5.54 -2.16 -3.59
CA GLU A 142 6.96 -2.49 -3.44
C GLU A 142 7.26 -4.01 -3.44
N LEU A 143 6.27 -4.81 -3.04
CA LEU A 143 6.36 -6.27 -3.06
C LEU A 143 5.97 -6.90 -4.40
N GLY A 144 5.29 -6.16 -5.28
CA GLY A 144 4.90 -6.61 -6.62
C GLY A 144 6.10 -6.94 -7.49
N GLN A 145 7.17 -6.13 -7.43
CA GLN A 145 8.42 -6.38 -8.15
C GLN A 145 9.09 -7.70 -7.77
N LYS A 146 8.81 -8.20 -6.56
CA LYS A 146 9.45 -9.37 -5.96
C LYS A 146 8.53 -10.58 -5.86
N ILE A 147 7.31 -10.48 -6.40
CA ILE A 147 6.30 -11.54 -6.32
C ILE A 147 6.76 -12.84 -7.02
N LEU A 148 7.71 -12.74 -7.94
CA LEU A 148 8.30 -13.87 -8.68
C LEU A 148 9.46 -14.56 -7.94
N GLU A 149 9.97 -13.98 -6.86
CA GLU A 149 11.13 -14.52 -6.12
C GLU A 149 10.83 -15.85 -5.41
N PRO A 150 9.77 -15.97 -4.58
CA PRO A 150 9.48 -17.22 -3.91
C PRO A 150 8.90 -18.24 -4.89
N ASN A 151 9.18 -19.53 -4.69
CA ASN A 151 8.36 -20.59 -5.30
C ASN A 151 6.99 -20.65 -4.63
N CYS A 152 5.97 -21.09 -5.38
CA CYS A 152 4.62 -21.26 -4.89
C CYS A 152 4.22 -22.74 -4.88
N PHE A 153 3.12 -23.06 -4.20
CA PHE A 153 2.63 -24.43 -4.09
C PHE A 153 1.13 -24.52 -4.38
N VAL A 154 0.67 -25.74 -4.68
CA VAL A 154 -0.74 -26.08 -4.90
C VAL A 154 -1.01 -27.44 -4.26
N TYR A 155 -2.12 -27.55 -3.53
CA TYR A 155 -2.56 -28.83 -2.96
C TYR A 155 -3.22 -29.69 -4.03
N LYS A 156 -2.88 -30.98 -4.13
CA LYS A 156 -3.41 -31.88 -5.17
C LYS A 156 -4.89 -32.22 -4.96
N ASP A 157 -5.27 -32.39 -3.69
CA ASP A 157 -6.59 -32.93 -3.31
C ASP A 157 -7.54 -31.86 -2.75
N LYS A 158 -7.31 -30.59 -3.11
CA LYS A 158 -8.10 -29.45 -2.61
C LYS A 158 -8.78 -28.69 -3.74
N PRO A 159 -10.09 -28.40 -3.63
CA PRO A 159 -10.76 -27.50 -4.58
C PRO A 159 -10.21 -26.08 -4.47
N LEU A 160 -10.43 -25.25 -5.48
CA LEU A 160 -9.91 -23.86 -5.53
C LEU A 160 -10.32 -23.03 -4.29
N SER A 161 -11.51 -23.25 -3.74
CA SER A 161 -12.01 -22.57 -2.52
C SER A 161 -11.21 -22.92 -1.26
N GLU A 162 -10.50 -24.05 -1.27
CA GLU A 162 -9.65 -24.53 -0.18
C GLU A 162 -8.15 -24.45 -0.49
N GLN A 163 -7.76 -23.86 -1.63
CA GLN A 163 -6.35 -23.62 -1.99
C GLN A 163 -5.76 -22.47 -1.16
N TRP A 164 -5.76 -22.63 0.16
CA TRP A 164 -5.24 -21.65 1.10
C TRP A 164 -3.71 -21.62 1.06
N SER A 165 -3.14 -20.54 1.55
CA SER A 165 -1.70 -20.35 1.71
C SER A 165 -1.20 -20.82 3.08
N THR A 166 -1.85 -21.82 3.68
CA THR A 166 -1.28 -22.57 4.81
C THR A 166 -0.01 -23.26 4.34
N ILE A 167 1.07 -23.14 5.09
CA ILE A 167 2.33 -23.80 4.73
C ILE A 167 2.16 -25.32 4.80
N PRO A 168 2.47 -26.06 3.73
CA PRO A 168 2.34 -27.50 3.72
C PRO A 168 3.38 -28.14 4.65
N SER A 169 2.94 -29.17 5.35
CA SER A 169 3.77 -30.10 6.10
C SER A 169 4.50 -31.07 5.16
N ALA A 170 5.45 -31.84 5.70
CA ALA A 170 6.20 -32.83 4.93
C ALA A 170 5.33 -33.97 4.36
N THR A 171 4.12 -34.18 4.92
CA THR A 171 3.19 -35.22 4.50
C THR A 171 2.12 -34.73 3.52
N ASP A 172 2.00 -33.41 3.32
CA ASP A 172 0.97 -32.87 2.44
C ASP A 172 1.27 -33.13 0.97
N ALA A 173 0.24 -33.56 0.23
CA ALA A 173 0.31 -33.78 -1.20
C ALA A 173 0.25 -32.43 -1.95
N VAL A 174 1.42 -31.80 -2.12
CA VAL A 174 1.56 -30.54 -2.86
C VAL A 174 2.46 -30.67 -4.08
N ASP A 175 2.13 -29.93 -5.14
CA ASP A 175 3.06 -29.63 -6.23
C ASP A 175 3.64 -28.23 -6.03
N TRP A 176 4.94 -28.11 -6.28
CA TRP A 176 5.67 -26.83 -6.22
C TRP A 176 5.94 -26.30 -7.62
N TYR A 177 5.87 -24.99 -7.76
CA TYR A 177 6.04 -24.29 -9.02
C TYR A 177 6.95 -23.08 -8.83
N ARG A 178 7.67 -22.73 -9.90
CA ARG A 178 8.24 -21.39 -10.03
C ARG A 178 7.08 -20.41 -10.19
N THR A 179 7.04 -19.39 -9.33
CA THR A 179 5.94 -18.42 -9.35
C THR A 179 5.90 -17.64 -10.65
N ASP A 180 4.78 -17.76 -11.37
CA ASP A 180 4.43 -16.94 -12.53
C ASP A 180 2.93 -16.58 -12.43
N PRO A 181 2.57 -15.47 -11.78
CA PRO A 181 1.19 -15.10 -11.52
C PRO A 181 0.43 -14.66 -12.79
N PHE A 182 1.11 -14.57 -13.94
CA PHE A 182 0.49 -14.21 -15.22
C PHE A 182 0.15 -15.45 -16.07
N THR A 183 0.55 -16.64 -15.63
CA THR A 183 0.30 -17.90 -16.32
C THR A 183 -0.62 -18.79 -15.49
N GLU A 184 -1.57 -19.46 -16.16
CA GLU A 184 -2.43 -20.46 -15.52
C GLU A 184 -1.58 -21.50 -14.76
N VAL A 185 -2.03 -21.86 -13.56
CA VAL A 185 -1.23 -22.62 -12.60
C VAL A 185 -0.74 -23.94 -13.17
N GLU A 186 -1.59 -24.63 -13.93
CA GLU A 186 -1.30 -25.92 -14.57
C GLU A 186 -0.21 -25.82 -15.64
N LYS A 187 0.04 -24.61 -16.17
CA LYS A 187 1.06 -24.32 -17.19
C LYS A 187 2.35 -23.76 -16.59
N GLN A 188 2.41 -23.51 -15.29
CA GLN A 188 3.61 -23.02 -14.63
C GLN A 188 4.71 -24.10 -14.58
N GLN A 189 5.97 -23.68 -14.47
CA GLN A 189 7.11 -24.59 -14.38
C GLN A 189 7.12 -25.30 -13.03
N LYS A 190 6.89 -26.62 -13.01
CA LYS A 190 7.06 -27.43 -11.79
C LYS A 190 8.51 -27.42 -11.32
N VAL A 191 8.70 -27.35 -10.02
CA VAL A 191 10.02 -27.44 -9.37
C VAL A 191 10.02 -28.53 -8.29
N PRO A 192 11.17 -29.17 -8.01
CA PRO A 192 11.25 -30.15 -6.95
C PRO A 192 10.99 -29.55 -5.56
N PRO A 193 10.44 -30.33 -4.60
CA PRO A 193 10.19 -29.85 -3.24
C PRO A 193 11.45 -29.38 -2.52
N HIS A 194 12.63 -29.94 -2.83
CA HIS A 194 13.90 -29.52 -2.21
C HIS A 194 14.36 -28.11 -2.66
N ASN A 195 13.77 -27.60 -3.74
CA ASN A 195 13.95 -26.22 -4.20
C ASN A 195 12.86 -25.28 -3.63
N GLY A 196 11.99 -25.78 -2.74
CA GLY A 196 11.02 -25.00 -1.93
C GLY A 196 11.09 -25.41 -0.45
N PRO A 197 10.46 -24.66 0.45
CA PRO A 197 11.17 -23.66 1.25
C PRO A 197 12.33 -24.22 2.09
N LYS A 198 13.54 -23.64 1.94
CA LYS A 198 14.51 -23.59 3.05
C LYS A 198 14.83 -22.19 3.53
N THR A 199 14.31 -21.15 2.88
CA THR A 199 14.71 -19.78 3.19
C THR A 199 13.51 -18.85 3.02
N SER A 200 13.12 -18.18 4.10
CA SER A 200 12.59 -16.82 3.98
C SER A 200 13.66 -15.93 3.29
N ARG A 201 13.37 -14.67 2.96
CA ARG A 201 14.41 -13.71 2.53
C ARG A 201 15.64 -13.69 3.48
N TYR A 202 15.48 -14.14 4.73
CA TYR A 202 16.51 -14.21 5.76
C TYR A 202 17.09 -15.61 6.01
N ASN A 203 16.90 -16.54 5.08
CA ASN A 203 17.33 -17.94 5.25
C ASN A 203 16.64 -18.73 6.37
N ASN A 204 15.45 -18.29 6.80
CA ASN A 204 14.68 -19.04 7.81
C ASN A 204 14.00 -20.25 7.19
N LEU A 205 13.99 -21.36 7.92
CA LEU A 205 13.10 -22.48 7.60
C LEU A 205 11.67 -22.08 7.94
N VAL A 206 10.77 -22.18 6.98
CA VAL A 206 9.34 -21.96 7.17
C VAL A 206 8.68 -23.27 7.54
N LEU A 207 7.83 -23.26 8.57
CA LEU A 207 7.21 -24.44 9.16
C LEU A 207 5.68 -24.34 9.16
N PRO A 208 4.96 -25.48 9.23
CA PRO A 208 3.55 -25.51 9.59
C PRO A 208 3.25 -24.72 10.86
N LEU A 209 2.07 -24.07 10.92
CA LEU A 209 1.69 -23.26 12.10
C LEU A 209 1.62 -24.10 13.39
N ALA A 210 1.25 -25.38 13.28
CA ALA A 210 1.17 -26.29 14.42
C ALA A 210 2.52 -26.48 15.14
N ASP A 211 3.64 -26.21 14.48
CA ASP A 211 4.98 -26.35 15.05
C ASP A 211 5.36 -25.16 15.94
N CYS A 212 4.57 -24.07 15.92
CA CYS A 212 4.81 -22.89 16.74
C CYS A 212 3.87 -22.78 17.94
N PRO A 213 4.28 -22.07 19.02
CA PRO A 213 3.42 -21.80 20.17
C PRO A 213 2.08 -21.19 19.77
N ALA A 214 0.99 -21.79 20.28
CA ALA A 214 -0.40 -21.38 20.02
C ALA A 214 -0.73 -21.15 18.53
N SER A 215 -0.03 -21.84 17.63
CA SER A 215 -0.17 -21.66 16.17
C SER A 215 -0.09 -20.21 15.69
N CYS A 216 0.73 -19.41 16.36
CA CYS A 216 0.87 -17.98 16.11
C CYS A 216 -0.47 -17.23 16.07
N SER A 217 -1.46 -17.70 16.86
CA SER A 217 -2.82 -17.16 16.89
C SER A 217 -3.46 -17.01 15.51
N ASN A 218 -3.01 -17.78 14.51
CA ASN A 218 -3.37 -17.62 13.09
C ASN A 218 -3.10 -16.21 12.51
N ARG A 219 -2.22 -15.44 13.15
CA ARG A 219 -1.87 -14.04 12.85
C ARG A 219 -0.39 -13.88 12.49
N GLY A 220 0.33 -14.98 12.28
CA GLY A 220 1.73 -14.99 11.90
C GLY A 220 2.09 -16.15 10.97
N SER A 221 3.38 -16.34 10.75
CA SER A 221 3.97 -17.52 10.11
C SER A 221 4.95 -18.18 11.06
N CYS A 222 5.03 -19.51 11.04
CA CYS A 222 5.99 -20.23 11.87
C CYS A 222 7.34 -20.33 11.16
N VAL A 223 8.41 -19.88 11.83
CA VAL A 223 9.76 -19.88 11.26
C VAL A 223 10.79 -20.38 12.26
N ARG A 224 11.87 -20.98 11.76
CA ARG A 224 13.05 -21.35 12.53
C ARG A 224 14.30 -20.82 11.85
N GLU A 225 15.14 -20.10 12.58
CA GLU A 225 16.41 -19.54 12.10
C GLU A 225 17.52 -20.60 12.15
N PRO A 226 18.15 -20.97 11.03
CA PRO A 226 19.34 -21.82 11.04
C PRO A 226 20.59 -21.01 11.45
N PRO A 227 21.64 -21.66 11.99
CA PRO A 227 21.73 -23.07 12.36
C PRO A 227 21.33 -23.35 13.83
N ASP A 228 21.15 -22.31 14.64
CA ASP A 228 21.22 -22.40 16.11
C ASP A 228 19.88 -22.22 16.84
N ALA A 229 18.78 -21.88 16.14
CA ALA A 229 17.49 -21.74 16.81
C ALA A 229 16.91 -23.12 17.15
N LYS A 230 16.98 -23.47 18.45
CA LYS A 230 16.43 -24.71 19.00
C LYS A 230 14.90 -24.78 18.84
N ASP A 231 14.23 -23.66 19.07
CA ASP A 231 12.77 -23.57 19.05
C ASP A 231 12.27 -22.69 17.91
N PRO A 232 11.19 -23.08 17.21
CA PRO A 232 10.56 -22.23 16.21
C PRO A 232 9.83 -21.05 16.87
N ARG A 233 9.73 -19.94 16.13
CA ARG A 233 9.08 -18.71 16.59
C ARG A 233 8.05 -18.19 15.58
N CYS A 234 7.14 -17.39 16.09
CA CYS A 234 6.17 -16.71 15.25
C CYS A 234 6.79 -15.45 14.62
N PHE A 235 6.62 -15.32 13.31
CA PHE A 235 6.80 -14.08 12.57
C PHE A 235 5.42 -13.44 12.39
N CYS A 236 5.10 -12.44 13.21
CA CYS A 236 3.78 -11.82 13.22
C CYS A 236 3.54 -11.00 11.97
N ARG A 237 2.28 -10.97 11.54
CA ARG A 237 1.84 -10.07 10.47
C ARG A 237 1.73 -8.66 11.02
N LYS A 238 1.83 -7.69 10.11
CA LYS A 238 1.67 -6.27 10.45
C LYS A 238 0.43 -6.05 11.29
N GLY A 239 0.59 -5.31 12.39
CA GLY A 239 -0.48 -5.01 13.33
C GLY A 239 -0.72 -6.06 14.41
N TRP A 240 0.17 -7.06 14.50
CA TRP A 240 0.17 -8.07 15.54
C TRP A 240 1.57 -8.24 16.12
N LYS A 241 1.65 -8.51 17.43
CA LYS A 241 2.90 -8.70 18.15
C LYS A 241 2.74 -9.74 19.27
N GLY A 242 3.80 -9.91 20.05
CA GLY A 242 3.88 -10.92 21.11
C GLY A 242 4.43 -12.25 20.59
N LYS A 243 4.68 -13.17 21.52
CA LYS A 243 5.35 -14.46 21.24
C LYS A 243 4.56 -15.34 20.26
N ASP A 244 3.24 -15.22 20.29
CA ASP A 244 2.28 -15.99 19.50
C ASP A 244 1.35 -15.11 18.65
N CYS A 245 1.69 -13.84 18.43
CA CYS A 245 0.89 -12.90 17.64
C CYS A 245 -0.55 -12.67 18.15
N SER A 246 -0.82 -12.91 19.44
CA SER A 246 -2.13 -12.66 20.04
C SER A 246 -2.39 -11.18 20.34
N GLU A 247 -1.33 -10.38 20.53
CA GLU A 247 -1.41 -8.98 20.91
C GLU A 247 -1.55 -8.06 19.68
N HIS A 248 -2.34 -7.00 19.80
CA HIS A 248 -2.48 -5.98 18.76
C HIS A 248 -1.29 -5.02 18.75
N ASP A 249 -0.84 -4.63 17.56
CA ASP A 249 0.18 -3.61 17.34
C ASP A 249 -0.36 -2.46 16.47
N ALA A 250 -1.20 -1.60 17.05
CA ALA A 250 -1.80 -0.47 16.33
C ALA A 250 -0.74 0.52 15.78
N GLN A 251 0.41 0.62 16.45
CA GLN A 251 1.51 1.51 16.05
C GLN A 251 2.15 1.02 14.75
N GLU A 252 2.31 -0.29 14.57
CA GLU A 252 2.78 -0.84 13.30
C GLU A 252 1.69 -0.86 12.23
N ALA A 253 0.43 -1.14 12.63
CA ALA A 253 -0.66 -1.33 11.68
C ALA A 253 -1.03 -0.03 10.96
N CYS A 254 -1.26 1.05 11.72
CA CYS A 254 -1.57 2.38 11.18
C CYS A 254 -0.41 3.33 11.47
N TRP A 255 0.78 2.97 10.98
CA TRP A 255 2.04 3.67 11.25
C TRP A 255 1.97 5.19 11.04
N PHE A 256 1.22 5.64 10.03
CA PHE A 256 1.08 7.06 9.72
C PHE A 256 0.12 7.81 10.67
N ASP A 257 -0.90 7.12 11.17
CA ASP A 257 -1.90 7.72 12.05
C ASP A 257 -2.58 6.65 12.93
N PRO A 258 -1.99 6.31 14.09
CA PRO A 258 -2.53 5.28 14.98
C PRO A 258 -3.92 5.62 15.54
N GLU A 259 -4.29 6.90 15.57
CA GLU A 259 -5.57 7.41 16.06
C GLU A 259 -6.55 7.73 14.92
N CYS A 260 -6.18 7.46 13.66
CA CYS A 260 -6.99 7.74 12.48
C CYS A 260 -7.52 9.19 12.47
N GLY A 261 -6.65 10.14 12.80
CA GLY A 261 -6.94 11.57 12.83
C GLY A 261 -7.89 11.97 13.96
N GLY A 262 -8.05 11.12 14.97
CA GLY A 262 -9.04 11.27 16.03
C GLY A 262 -10.48 11.09 15.55
N ARG A 263 -10.68 10.47 14.38
CA ARG A 263 -11.98 10.32 13.70
C ARG A 263 -12.25 8.89 13.29
N GLY A 264 -11.67 7.95 14.02
CA GLY A 264 -11.82 6.54 13.73
C GLY A 264 -11.02 5.67 14.67
N LYS A 265 -10.95 4.38 14.33
CA LYS A 265 -10.17 3.40 15.05
C LYS A 265 -9.30 2.61 14.08
N CYS A 266 -8.02 2.49 14.40
CA CYS A 266 -7.11 1.62 13.68
C CYS A 266 -7.45 0.15 13.98
N VAL A 267 -7.84 -0.60 12.94
CA VAL A 267 -8.11 -2.04 13.04
C VAL A 267 -7.34 -2.77 11.94
N GLY A 268 -6.28 -3.48 12.30
CA GLY A 268 -5.52 -4.31 11.35
C GLY A 268 -4.87 -3.53 10.20
N GLY A 269 -4.52 -2.27 10.44
CA GLY A 269 -3.89 -1.38 9.46
C GLY A 269 -4.89 -0.66 8.55
N PHE A 270 -6.17 -0.71 8.90
CA PHE A 270 -7.23 0.06 8.26
C PHE A 270 -7.84 1.01 9.28
N CYS A 271 -7.97 2.29 8.92
CA CYS A 271 -8.72 3.25 9.70
C CYS A 271 -10.20 3.09 9.45
N HIS A 272 -10.92 2.53 10.43
CA HIS A 272 -12.37 2.49 10.39
C HIS A 272 -12.91 3.80 10.94
N CYS A 273 -13.34 4.67 10.04
CA CYS A 273 -13.69 6.05 10.34
C CYS A 273 -15.06 6.16 11.01
N ASP A 274 -15.23 7.19 11.83
CA ASP A 274 -16.53 7.56 12.37
C ASP A 274 -17.47 8.06 11.24
N PRO A 275 -18.80 7.93 11.37
CA PRO A 275 -19.75 8.29 10.32
C PRO A 275 -19.55 9.71 9.78
N GLY A 276 -19.52 9.84 8.45
CA GLY A 276 -19.27 11.10 7.76
C GLY A 276 -17.79 11.42 7.51
N TYR A 277 -16.88 10.54 7.90
CA TYR A 277 -15.46 10.59 7.52
C TYR A 277 -15.08 9.38 6.64
N TRP A 278 -14.15 9.60 5.71
CA TRP A 278 -13.62 8.60 4.79
C TRP A 278 -12.19 8.97 4.38
N GLY A 279 -11.53 8.10 3.62
CA GLY A 279 -10.13 8.22 3.25
C GLY A 279 -9.32 7.01 3.72
N VAL A 280 -8.30 6.67 2.94
CA VAL A 280 -7.35 5.57 3.20
C VAL A 280 -6.02 6.16 3.64
#